data_AF-A0A5M3MCF3-F1
#
_entry.id   AF-A0A5M3MCF3-F1
#
_cell.length_a   1.000
_cell.length_b   1.000
_cell.length_c   1.000
_cell.angle_alpha   90.00
_cell.angle_beta   90.00
_cell.angle_gamma   90.00
#
_symmetry.space_group_name_H-M   'P 1'
#
loop_
_entity.id
_entity.type
_entity.pdbx_description
1 polymer ?
#
loop_
_entity_poly.entity_id
_entity_poly.type
_entity_poly.pdbx_seq_one_letter_code
_entity_poly.pdbx_strand_id
1 'polypeptide(L)'
;MTIEQKSSEPHQAQADPGNAAIHDALAALMDEQPSLGQKKLWQLLCKRHPDWKVGQARAERLVKEIRAERVPAASGSASNGSNGASSGTVEGGEGQTAETGHIYPSWELNKALDLRDMLGAEGSVKVQTFTKTKGKGLVATRRIKEGEVVWREEPWVLAARGLEPGSDPSESSLLKLQDSGAACTHCGAWTPGEPGKNLAPCPSQKRALFESNVKPCRARFCKGGRCLEYVKGPHRLLCIADNPACAPLLELVRKENKMALHTVARSTAKLIFADKGGGSKGKEKDMAVWNGLAALDAKVQEQYKAQSVESSGHQLDFGQDSTESAPESEWTEMYKLYIQTFKKPPSAAQRTKLADVLKKGIPSEVEFLFEYDQFLISLGKMNLNMEGQCGLYELHSHLNHHCRPNLKVKHPDMHRFAYISVVAERDIQPGEELSISYVAPGMSLEARRRELRKWGFGECRCSACVKEAKKRREEERNNTEGAGGAVEEVVEDDMPTPKAGNQKLNADEFASMFGVDAIEL
;
A
#
# COMPACT_ATOMS: atom_id res chain seq x y z
N MET A 1 -53.47 55.98 -4.73
CA MET A 1 -52.61 56.18 -5.91
C MET A 1 -51.22 56.52 -5.42
N THR A 2 -50.34 55.52 -5.32
CA THR A 2 -48.89 55.71 -5.42
C THR A 2 -48.32 54.35 -5.77
N ILE A 3 -47.92 54.21 -7.02
CA ILE A 3 -47.28 53.03 -7.59
C ILE A 3 -45.78 53.23 -7.32
N GLU A 4 -45.20 52.42 -6.45
CA GLU A 4 -43.74 52.31 -6.35
C GLU A 4 -43.24 51.38 -7.47
N GLN A 5 -42.61 51.99 -8.47
CA GLN A 5 -41.90 51.29 -9.53
C GLN A 5 -40.67 50.60 -8.96
N LYS A 6 -40.67 49.26 -8.95
CA LYS A 6 -39.43 48.48 -8.82
C LYS A 6 -38.62 48.65 -10.09
N SER A 7 -37.46 49.28 -9.96
CA SER A 7 -36.39 49.29 -10.95
C SER A 7 -35.94 47.85 -11.23
N SER A 8 -36.22 47.36 -12.43
CA SER A 8 -35.68 46.10 -12.95
C SER A 8 -34.20 46.30 -13.30
N GLU A 9 -33.31 45.60 -12.60
CA GLU A 9 -31.92 45.43 -13.05
C GLU A 9 -31.90 44.73 -14.42
N PRO A 10 -31.02 45.14 -15.35
CA PRO A 10 -30.96 44.54 -16.68
C PRO A 10 -30.45 43.11 -16.55
N HIS A 11 -31.27 42.14 -16.98
CA HIS A 11 -30.84 40.76 -17.18
C HIS A 11 -29.71 40.75 -18.22
N GLN A 12 -28.45 40.75 -17.77
CA GLN A 12 -27.30 40.56 -18.66
C GLN A 12 -27.47 39.20 -19.34
N ALA A 13 -27.56 39.22 -20.67
CA ALA A 13 -27.69 38.00 -21.46
C ALA A 13 -26.44 37.14 -21.24
N GLN A 14 -26.62 35.94 -20.69
CA GLN A 14 -25.51 35.03 -20.45
C GLN A 14 -24.96 34.55 -21.79
N ALA A 15 -23.68 34.85 -22.06
CA ALA A 15 -22.99 34.44 -23.26
C ALA A 15 -22.59 32.96 -23.18
N ASP A 16 -22.53 32.25 -24.31
CA ASP A 16 -21.96 30.90 -24.37
C ASP A 16 -20.46 31.01 -24.70
N PRO A 17 -19.56 30.94 -23.70
CA PRO A 17 -18.13 30.87 -23.95
C PRO A 17 -17.83 29.54 -24.65
N GLY A 18 -17.20 29.59 -25.83
CA GLY A 18 -16.78 28.38 -26.53
C GLY A 18 -15.97 27.42 -25.64
N ASN A 19 -15.89 26.14 -26.02
CA ASN A 19 -15.26 25.11 -25.17
C ASN A 19 -13.82 25.44 -24.76
N ALA A 20 -13.03 26.11 -25.62
CA ALA A 20 -11.66 26.52 -25.30
C ALA A 20 -11.60 27.50 -24.09
N ALA A 21 -12.46 28.51 -24.06
CA ALA A 21 -12.48 29.48 -22.96
C ALA A 21 -12.94 28.84 -21.63
N ILE A 22 -13.90 27.91 -21.68
CA ILE A 22 -14.31 27.14 -20.50
C ILE A 22 -13.19 26.21 -20.03
N HIS A 23 -12.48 25.58 -20.98
CA HIS A 23 -11.38 24.67 -20.72
C HIS A 23 -10.23 25.37 -19.98
N ASP A 24 -9.77 26.51 -20.50
CA ASP A 24 -8.67 27.28 -19.89
C ASP A 24 -9.04 27.79 -18.49
N ALA A 25 -10.28 28.28 -18.32
CA ALA A 25 -10.76 28.74 -17.02
C ALA A 25 -10.87 27.60 -15.99
N LEU A 26 -11.29 26.40 -16.41
CA LEU A 26 -11.34 25.21 -15.55
C LEU A 26 -9.94 24.70 -15.22
N ALA A 27 -9.00 24.73 -16.16
CA ALA A 27 -7.61 24.35 -15.94
C ALA A 27 -6.95 25.25 -14.88
N ALA A 28 -7.14 26.58 -14.98
CA ALA A 28 -6.66 27.53 -13.99
C ALA A 28 -7.30 27.30 -12.60
N LEU A 29 -8.61 27.04 -12.53
CA LEU A 29 -9.29 26.71 -11.26
C LEU A 29 -8.80 25.40 -10.64
N MET A 30 -8.41 24.43 -11.47
CA MET A 30 -7.80 23.18 -11.01
C MET A 30 -6.38 23.39 -10.47
N ASP A 31 -5.62 24.33 -11.03
CA ASP A 31 -4.29 24.68 -10.53
C ASP A 31 -4.38 25.46 -9.21
N GLU A 32 -5.37 26.36 -9.09
CA GLU A 32 -5.65 27.08 -7.85
C GLU A 32 -6.18 26.15 -6.74
N GLN A 33 -7.01 25.15 -7.09
CA GLN A 33 -7.64 24.23 -6.12
C GLN A 33 -7.64 22.77 -6.61
N PRO A 34 -6.50 22.05 -6.48
CA PRO A 34 -6.34 20.68 -7.02
C PRO A 34 -7.29 19.64 -6.43
N SER A 35 -7.75 19.84 -5.19
CA SER A 35 -8.59 18.90 -4.46
C SER A 35 -10.09 18.98 -4.77
N LEU A 36 -10.54 19.92 -5.63
CA LEU A 36 -11.96 20.07 -5.95
C LEU A 36 -12.46 19.04 -6.96
N GLY A 37 -13.59 18.40 -6.63
CA GLY A 37 -14.33 17.54 -7.56
C GLY A 37 -15.03 18.33 -8.68
N GLN A 38 -15.34 17.65 -9.79
CA GLN A 38 -15.86 18.23 -11.04
C GLN A 38 -17.08 19.14 -10.83
N LYS A 39 -18.04 18.70 -9.99
CA LYS A 39 -19.24 19.49 -9.65
C LYS A 39 -18.91 20.78 -8.90
N LYS A 40 -17.91 20.76 -7.99
CA LYS A 40 -17.49 21.95 -7.24
C LYS A 40 -16.71 22.93 -8.12
N LEU A 41 -15.89 22.42 -9.05
CA LEU A 41 -15.21 23.24 -10.06
C LEU A 41 -16.21 23.94 -10.98
N TRP A 42 -17.25 23.25 -11.43
CA TRP A 42 -18.34 23.87 -12.20
C TRP A 42 -19.07 24.97 -11.41
N GLN A 43 -19.42 24.71 -10.15
CA GLN A 43 -20.06 25.72 -9.29
C GLN A 43 -19.17 26.95 -9.10
N LEU A 44 -17.86 26.75 -8.93
CA LEU A 44 -16.89 27.83 -8.78
C LEU A 44 -16.70 28.61 -10.09
N LEU A 45 -16.71 27.93 -11.24
CA LEU A 45 -16.67 28.55 -12.57
C LEU A 45 -17.89 29.46 -12.78
N CYS A 46 -19.11 28.97 -12.52
CA CYS A 46 -20.34 29.77 -12.64
C CYS A 46 -20.37 30.95 -11.65
N LYS A 47 -19.70 30.83 -10.50
CA LYS A 47 -19.58 31.93 -9.54
C LYS A 47 -18.58 33.00 -9.98
N ARG A 48 -17.48 32.59 -10.64
CA ARG A 48 -16.41 33.50 -11.10
C ARG A 48 -16.72 34.16 -12.45
N HIS A 49 -17.59 33.52 -13.24
CA HIS A 49 -18.10 34.02 -14.52
C HIS A 49 -19.63 33.99 -14.54
N PRO A 50 -20.32 34.91 -13.82
CA PRO A 50 -21.78 34.94 -13.73
C PRO A 50 -22.47 35.28 -15.06
N ASP A 51 -21.73 35.85 -16.00
CA ASP A 51 -22.11 36.19 -17.36
C ASP A 51 -22.04 34.99 -18.34
N TRP A 52 -21.55 33.82 -17.92
CA TRP A 52 -21.39 32.64 -18.76
C TRP A 52 -22.52 31.63 -18.59
N LYS A 53 -23.06 31.12 -19.70
CA LYS A 53 -24.06 30.03 -19.71
C LYS A 53 -23.38 28.66 -19.85
N VAL A 54 -22.91 28.10 -18.74
CA VAL A 54 -22.22 26.79 -18.73
C VAL A 54 -23.04 25.71 -18.01
N GLY A 55 -23.46 24.68 -18.75
CA GLY A 55 -24.15 23.51 -18.20
C GLY A 55 -23.21 22.55 -17.45
N GLN A 56 -23.68 21.95 -16.35
CA GLN A 56 -22.90 21.06 -15.49
C GLN A 56 -22.23 19.92 -16.27
N ALA A 57 -22.98 19.19 -17.10
CA ALA A 57 -22.44 18.07 -17.87
C ALA A 57 -21.33 18.47 -18.85
N ARG A 58 -21.40 19.68 -19.42
CA ARG A 58 -20.39 20.22 -20.34
C ARG A 58 -19.10 20.56 -19.60
N ALA A 59 -19.20 21.20 -18.45
CA ALA A 59 -18.05 21.49 -17.60
C ALA A 59 -17.40 20.21 -17.04
N GLU A 60 -18.20 19.25 -16.56
CA GLU A 60 -17.68 17.97 -16.05
C GLU A 60 -16.95 17.15 -17.14
N ARG A 61 -17.43 17.21 -18.39
CA ARG A 61 -16.74 16.60 -19.53
C ARG A 61 -15.38 17.27 -19.80
N LEU A 62 -15.34 18.61 -19.85
CA LEU A 62 -14.10 19.36 -20.06
C LEU A 62 -13.10 19.14 -18.92
N VAL A 63 -13.54 19.03 -17.66
CA VAL A 63 -12.64 18.68 -16.54
C VAL A 63 -12.01 17.28 -16.73
N LYS A 64 -12.74 16.32 -17.32
CA LYS A 64 -12.17 14.99 -17.63
C LYS A 64 -11.16 15.07 -18.77
N GLU A 65 -11.43 15.87 -19.80
CA GLU A 65 -10.50 16.13 -20.91
C GLU A 65 -9.20 16.77 -20.40
N ILE A 66 -9.28 17.85 -19.61
CA ILE A 66 -8.12 18.51 -18.96
C ILE A 66 -7.31 17.52 -18.13
N ARG A 67 -7.98 16.65 -17.34
CA ARG A 67 -7.29 15.65 -16.51
C ARG A 67 -6.59 14.59 -17.36
N ALA A 68 -7.18 14.19 -18.48
CA ALA A 68 -6.58 13.24 -19.41
C ALA A 68 -5.39 13.84 -20.17
N GLU A 69 -5.47 15.12 -20.56
CA GLU A 69 -4.35 15.87 -21.17
C GLU A 69 -3.16 16.04 -20.22
N ARG A 70 -3.43 16.13 -18.91
CA ARG A 70 -2.41 16.21 -17.86
C ARG A 70 -1.77 14.86 -17.51
N VAL A 71 -2.22 13.76 -18.11
CA VAL A 71 -1.52 12.46 -18.06
C VAL A 71 -0.51 12.43 -19.21
N PRO A 72 0.80 12.23 -18.96
CA PRO A 72 1.80 12.28 -20.03
C PRO A 72 1.54 11.22 -21.11
N ALA A 73 1.35 11.66 -22.36
CA ALA A 73 1.40 10.79 -23.53
C ALA A 73 2.85 10.32 -23.76
N ALA A 74 3.03 9.05 -24.10
CA ALA A 74 4.33 8.45 -24.34
C ALA A 74 5.04 9.05 -25.58
N SER A 75 6.29 9.44 -25.36
CA SER A 75 7.41 9.64 -26.32
C SER A 75 7.48 10.89 -27.22
N GLY A 76 8.67 11.52 -27.21
CA GLY A 76 9.11 12.54 -28.16
C GLY A 76 10.27 13.39 -27.63
N SER A 77 11.49 13.15 -28.12
CA SER A 77 12.76 13.81 -27.77
C SER A 77 12.82 15.32 -28.08
N ALA A 78 13.42 16.13 -27.20
CA ALA A 78 14.49 17.11 -27.50
C ALA A 78 14.86 18.00 -26.29
N SER A 79 16.17 18.29 -26.20
CA SER A 79 16.96 19.08 -25.23
C SER A 79 16.47 20.50 -24.88
N ASN A 80 16.74 21.00 -23.65
CA ASN A 80 17.94 21.79 -23.27
C ASN A 80 17.73 22.58 -21.93
N GLY A 81 18.79 22.70 -21.12
CA GLY A 81 19.15 23.97 -20.45
C GLY A 81 18.77 24.26 -18.98
N SER A 82 19.77 24.14 -18.10
CA SER A 82 20.21 25.06 -17.03
C SER A 82 19.43 25.29 -15.71
N ASN A 83 20.12 24.93 -14.62
CA ASN A 83 20.38 25.63 -13.33
C ASN A 83 19.31 26.45 -12.60
N GLY A 84 19.19 26.18 -11.29
CA GLY A 84 18.71 27.16 -10.30
C GLY A 84 18.43 26.56 -8.92
N ALA A 85 19.34 26.78 -7.97
CA ALA A 85 19.14 26.50 -6.55
C ALA A 85 18.14 27.48 -5.91
N SER A 86 17.27 27.01 -5.00
CA SER A 86 16.96 27.69 -3.73
C SER A 86 15.93 26.92 -2.89
N SER A 87 15.99 27.21 -1.59
CA SER A 87 15.27 26.68 -0.44
C SER A 87 13.75 26.87 -0.47
N GLY A 88 13.01 26.00 0.22
CA GLY A 88 11.67 26.32 0.71
C GLY A 88 10.83 25.10 1.08
N THR A 89 10.22 25.16 2.24
CA THR A 89 9.46 24.15 2.98
C THR A 89 8.07 23.79 2.41
N VAL A 90 7.56 22.63 2.85
CA VAL A 90 6.15 22.24 3.12
C VAL A 90 5.43 21.26 2.15
N GLU A 91 4.86 20.22 2.78
CA GLU A 91 3.66 19.39 2.49
C GLU A 91 3.62 18.23 1.47
N GLY A 92 3.11 17.10 2.03
CA GLY A 92 2.34 15.99 1.44
C GLY A 92 2.50 15.67 -0.03
N GLY A 93 3.24 14.60 -0.33
CA GLY A 93 3.34 14.06 -1.68
C GLY A 93 2.17 13.14 -2.03
N GLU A 94 1.28 13.61 -2.91
CA GLU A 94 0.60 12.74 -3.87
C GLU A 94 1.68 11.94 -4.63
N GLY A 95 1.41 10.67 -4.91
CA GLY A 95 2.36 9.77 -5.57
C GLY A 95 2.79 10.32 -6.92
N GLN A 96 3.99 10.90 -6.98
CA GLN A 96 4.61 11.37 -8.20
C GLN A 96 5.58 10.31 -8.73
N THR A 97 5.42 10.01 -10.01
CA THR A 97 6.38 9.30 -10.84
C THR A 97 7.73 10.02 -10.75
N ALA A 98 8.78 9.34 -10.32
CA ALA A 98 10.14 9.84 -10.57
C ALA A 98 10.38 9.96 -12.09
N GLU A 99 11.41 10.69 -12.52
CA GLU A 99 11.87 10.81 -13.92
C GLU A 99 12.04 9.45 -14.65
N THR A 100 11.99 8.34 -13.91
CA THR A 100 12.05 6.95 -14.35
C THR A 100 10.69 6.25 -14.55
N GLY A 101 9.55 6.93 -14.36
CA GLY A 101 8.21 6.33 -14.41
C GLY A 101 7.86 5.41 -13.22
N HIS A 102 8.70 5.36 -12.18
CA HIS A 102 8.50 4.51 -11.00
C HIS A 102 7.49 5.13 -10.02
N ILE A 103 6.52 4.34 -9.55
CA ILE A 103 5.46 4.74 -8.62
C ILE A 103 5.84 4.27 -7.22
N TYR A 104 6.12 5.21 -6.32
CA TYR A 104 6.44 4.93 -4.93
C TYR A 104 5.17 4.80 -4.07
N PRO A 105 5.20 4.02 -2.98
CA PRO A 105 4.12 4.01 -2.00
C PRO A 105 3.84 5.41 -1.46
N SER A 106 2.57 5.80 -1.49
CA SER A 106 2.09 7.00 -0.81
C SER A 106 2.10 6.80 0.71
N TRP A 107 2.25 7.89 1.45
CA TRP A 107 2.28 7.87 2.92
C TRP A 107 1.81 9.21 3.48
N GLU A 108 1.23 9.17 4.69
CA GLU A 108 0.88 10.36 5.46
C GLU A 108 1.40 10.23 6.90
N LEU A 109 1.73 11.36 7.54
CA LEU A 109 2.01 11.37 8.97
C LEU A 109 0.71 11.19 9.75
N ASN A 110 0.66 10.18 10.61
CA ASN A 110 -0.43 10.03 11.56
C ASN A 110 -0.25 11.09 12.67
N LYS A 111 -0.92 12.24 12.53
CA LYS A 111 -0.87 13.33 13.51
C LYS A 111 -1.52 12.96 14.85
N ALA A 112 -2.36 11.92 14.87
CA ALA A 112 -3.00 11.41 16.08
C ALA A 112 -2.16 10.34 16.82
N LEU A 113 -0.98 9.98 16.29
CA LEU A 113 -0.07 9.04 16.92
C LEU A 113 0.60 9.68 18.14
N ASP A 114 0.05 9.43 19.32
CA ASP A 114 0.67 9.80 20.58
C ASP A 114 1.59 8.67 21.09
N LEU A 115 2.89 8.85 20.87
CA LEU A 115 3.90 7.91 21.34
C LEU A 115 4.08 7.92 22.86
N ARG A 116 3.63 8.96 23.57
CA ARG A 116 3.78 9.04 25.03
C ARG A 116 2.93 8.00 25.74
N ASP A 117 1.73 7.72 25.22
CA ASP A 117 0.85 6.68 25.75
C ASP A 117 1.44 5.28 25.55
N MET A 118 2.15 5.07 24.44
CA MET A 118 2.74 3.77 24.09
C MET A 118 4.10 3.53 24.76
N LEU A 119 4.91 4.57 24.93
CA LEU A 119 6.33 4.47 25.28
C LEU A 119 6.71 5.20 26.58
N GLY A 120 5.77 5.92 27.19
CA GLY A 120 6.02 6.81 28.32
C GLY A 120 6.56 8.19 27.90
N ALA A 121 6.66 9.10 28.88
CA ALA A 121 7.07 10.49 28.66
C ALA A 121 8.50 10.66 28.12
N GLU A 122 9.41 9.73 28.43
CA GLU A 122 10.79 9.66 27.94
C GLU A 122 10.93 8.62 26.81
N GLY A 123 9.91 8.52 25.94
CA GLY A 123 9.80 7.51 24.91
C GLY A 123 11.09 7.34 24.09
N SER A 124 11.47 6.09 23.83
CA SER A 124 12.73 5.71 23.18
C SER A 124 12.79 5.97 21.68
N VAL A 125 11.66 6.34 21.07
CA VAL A 125 11.52 6.51 19.62
C VAL A 125 10.72 7.77 19.28
N LYS A 126 10.95 8.32 18.09
CA LYS A 126 10.10 9.36 17.48
C LYS A 126 9.87 9.07 16.00
N VAL A 127 8.75 9.55 15.47
CA VAL A 127 8.48 9.54 14.03
C VAL A 127 9.34 10.60 13.34
N GLN A 128 9.95 10.25 12.22
CA GLN A 128 10.73 11.15 11.39
C GLN A 128 10.38 10.94 9.91
N THR A 129 10.29 12.03 9.16
CA THR A 129 10.22 11.99 7.69
C THR A 129 11.62 11.92 7.10
N PHE A 130 11.80 11.06 6.10
CA PHE A 130 13.03 10.95 5.32
C PHE A 130 12.83 11.61 3.95
N THR A 131 13.24 10.94 2.87
CA THR A 131 13.02 11.40 1.49
C THR A 131 11.59 11.13 1.06
N LYS A 132 11.12 11.78 -0.03
CA LYS A 132 9.82 11.46 -0.64
C LYS A 132 9.69 9.97 -0.99
N THR A 133 10.78 9.35 -1.47
CA THR A 133 10.83 7.94 -1.89
C THR A 133 10.90 6.94 -0.74
N LYS A 134 11.52 7.33 0.38
CA LYS A 134 11.64 6.48 1.58
C LYS A 134 10.46 6.67 2.54
N GLY A 135 9.86 7.85 2.50
CA GLY A 135 8.71 8.23 3.29
C GLY A 135 9.04 8.49 4.76
N LYS A 136 8.17 8.03 5.65
CA LYS A 136 8.31 8.17 7.09
C LYS A 136 9.02 6.97 7.70
N GLY A 137 9.58 7.16 8.88
CA GLY A 137 10.02 6.06 9.71
C GLY A 137 10.24 6.44 11.18
N LEU A 138 10.96 5.60 11.91
CA LEU A 138 11.23 5.80 13.32
C LEU A 138 12.73 6.01 13.54
N VAL A 139 13.08 6.87 14.49
CA VAL A 139 14.46 7.04 14.97
C VAL A 139 14.53 6.95 16.48
N ALA A 140 15.67 6.48 16.99
CA ALA A 140 15.91 6.42 18.41
C ALA A 140 16.10 7.83 19.01
N THR A 141 15.49 8.10 20.16
CA THR A 141 15.66 9.37 20.91
C THR A 141 16.76 9.26 21.97
N ARG A 142 17.12 8.04 22.36
CA ARG A 142 18.18 7.71 23.32
C ARG A 142 18.96 6.49 22.87
N ARG A 143 20.03 6.17 23.59
CA ARG A 143 20.74 4.89 23.43
C ARG A 143 19.81 3.74 23.84
N ILE A 144 19.75 2.71 23.00
CA ILE A 144 19.00 1.46 23.25
C ILE A 144 20.02 0.32 23.22
N LYS A 145 20.00 -0.56 24.23
CA LYS A 145 20.95 -1.67 24.31
C LYS A 145 20.47 -2.88 23.50
N GLU A 146 21.40 -3.68 23.01
CA GLU A 146 21.08 -4.99 22.44
C GLU A 146 20.21 -5.81 23.41
N GLY A 147 19.17 -6.47 22.87
CA GLY A 147 18.23 -7.28 23.64
C GLY A 147 17.15 -6.48 24.37
N GLU A 148 17.23 -5.15 24.40
CA GLU A 148 16.22 -4.29 25.01
C GLU A 148 14.90 -4.35 24.22
N VAL A 149 13.78 -4.50 24.93
CA VAL A 149 12.44 -4.36 24.35
C VAL A 149 12.18 -2.88 24.17
N VAL A 150 12.19 -2.41 22.91
CA VAL A 150 12.00 -0.99 22.57
C VAL A 150 10.55 -0.59 22.80
N TRP A 151 9.61 -1.43 22.36
CA TRP A 151 8.20 -1.32 22.70
C TRP A 151 7.47 -2.64 22.52
N ARG A 152 6.20 -2.63 22.93
CA ARG A 152 5.27 -3.71 22.67
C ARG A 152 3.97 -3.13 22.13
N GLU A 153 3.30 -3.88 21.27
CA GLU A 153 2.14 -3.37 20.55
C GLU A 153 1.08 -4.45 20.35
N GLU A 154 -0.18 -4.05 20.51
CA GLU A 154 -1.35 -4.85 20.15
C GLU A 154 -1.81 -4.44 18.75
N PRO A 155 -2.39 -5.37 17.98
CA PRO A 155 -2.77 -5.09 16.61
C PRO A 155 -3.98 -4.16 16.60
N TRP A 156 -3.92 -3.13 15.76
CA TRP A 156 -5.07 -2.29 15.44
C TRP A 156 -6.18 -3.11 14.77
N VAL A 157 -5.79 -4.01 13.85
CA VAL A 157 -6.64 -5.03 13.24
C VAL A 157 -5.87 -6.35 13.17
N LEU A 158 -6.53 -7.43 13.56
CA LEU A 158 -6.01 -8.79 13.44
C LEU A 158 -6.80 -9.58 12.40
N ALA A 159 -6.15 -10.06 11.34
CA ALA A 159 -6.74 -10.89 10.30
C ALA A 159 -6.04 -12.25 10.25
N ALA A 160 -6.54 -13.21 11.04
CA ALA A 160 -5.88 -14.49 11.26
C ALA A 160 -5.59 -15.27 9.97
N ARG A 161 -4.33 -15.68 9.82
CA ARG A 161 -3.80 -16.50 8.72
C ARG A 161 -4.20 -17.96 8.90
N GLY A 162 -4.47 -18.60 7.77
CA GLY A 162 -4.51 -20.06 7.67
C GLY A 162 -3.13 -20.68 7.88
N LEU A 163 -3.07 -22.01 7.87
CA LEU A 163 -1.80 -22.70 7.72
C LEU A 163 -1.30 -22.59 6.27
N GLU A 164 0.01 -22.58 6.07
CA GLU A 164 0.58 -22.69 4.73
C GLU A 164 0.45 -24.12 4.20
N PRO A 165 0.31 -24.31 2.87
CA PRO A 165 0.36 -25.65 2.27
C PRO A 165 1.65 -26.39 2.69
N GLY A 166 1.52 -27.61 3.20
CA GLY A 166 2.67 -28.41 3.66
C GLY A 166 3.09 -28.20 5.12
N SER A 167 2.44 -27.28 5.86
CA SER A 167 2.61 -27.18 7.31
C SER A 167 2.21 -28.48 8.03
N ASP A 168 2.82 -28.74 9.19
CA ASP A 168 2.46 -29.88 10.04
C ASP A 168 0.94 -29.89 10.33
N PRO A 169 0.20 -30.99 10.07
CA PRO A 169 -1.22 -31.11 10.37
C PRO A 169 -1.59 -30.84 11.83
N SER A 170 -0.64 -31.05 12.76
CA SER A 170 -0.78 -30.78 14.19
C SER A 170 -0.63 -29.29 14.55
N GLU A 171 -0.09 -28.47 13.65
CA GLU A 171 0.00 -27.03 13.83
C GLU A 171 -1.41 -26.41 13.79
N SER A 172 -1.74 -25.61 14.80
CA SER A 172 -3.02 -24.90 14.84
C SER A 172 -2.80 -23.46 14.40
N SER A 173 -3.25 -23.11 13.20
CA SER A 173 -3.28 -21.70 12.81
C SER A 173 -4.27 -20.92 13.67
N LEU A 174 -4.00 -19.64 13.85
CA LEU A 174 -4.90 -18.75 14.55
C LEU A 174 -6.31 -18.75 13.95
N LEU A 175 -6.42 -18.90 12.62
CA LEU A 175 -7.71 -18.99 11.94
C LEU A 175 -8.50 -20.24 12.38
N LYS A 176 -7.84 -21.42 12.45
CA LYS A 176 -8.47 -22.65 12.96
C LYS A 176 -8.90 -22.51 14.42
N LEU A 177 -8.08 -21.87 15.25
CA LEU A 177 -8.43 -21.62 16.66
C LEU A 177 -9.62 -20.66 16.79
N GLN A 178 -9.71 -19.63 15.95
CA GLN A 178 -10.86 -18.72 15.94
C GLN A 178 -12.13 -19.38 15.42
N ASP A 179 -12.05 -20.21 14.37
CA ASP A 179 -13.20 -20.90 13.78
C ASP A 179 -13.77 -21.99 14.69
N SER A 180 -12.93 -22.65 15.48
CA SER A 180 -13.35 -23.61 16.53
C SER A 180 -13.85 -22.92 17.80
N GLY A 181 -13.68 -21.60 17.92
CA GLY A 181 -13.98 -20.84 19.14
C GLY A 181 -12.96 -21.07 20.28
N ALA A 182 -11.81 -21.69 20.00
CA ALA A 182 -10.73 -21.85 20.95
C ALA A 182 -10.00 -20.53 21.26
N ALA A 183 -9.95 -19.62 20.29
CA ALA A 183 -9.33 -18.30 20.39
C ALA A 183 -10.33 -17.15 20.20
N CYS A 184 -10.02 -16.00 20.80
CA CYS A 184 -10.78 -14.78 20.62
C CYS A 184 -10.74 -14.31 19.16
N THR A 185 -11.91 -14.12 18.54
CA THR A 185 -12.03 -13.67 17.15
C THR A 185 -11.53 -12.24 16.93
N HIS A 186 -11.44 -11.42 18.00
CA HIS A 186 -10.94 -10.04 17.90
C HIS A 186 -9.43 -9.94 18.09
N CYS A 187 -8.91 -10.37 19.26
CA CYS A 187 -7.51 -10.20 19.64
C CYS A 187 -6.65 -11.47 19.53
N GLY A 188 -7.25 -12.61 19.16
CA GLY A 188 -6.52 -13.88 19.03
C GLY A 188 -6.12 -14.53 20.35
N ALA A 189 -6.54 -13.97 21.49
CA ALA A 189 -6.20 -14.54 22.79
C ALA A 189 -6.81 -15.93 22.99
N TRP A 190 -6.03 -16.88 23.52
CA TRP A 190 -6.47 -18.24 23.81
C TRP A 190 -5.73 -18.82 25.02
N THR A 191 -6.24 -19.93 25.56
CA THR A 191 -5.63 -20.63 26.71
C THR A 191 -5.15 -22.01 26.27
N PRO A 192 -3.81 -22.25 26.21
CA PRO A 192 -3.23 -23.56 25.99
C PRO A 192 -3.79 -24.61 26.94
N GLY A 193 -4.15 -25.77 26.40
CA GLY A 193 -4.76 -26.87 27.15
C GLY A 193 -6.23 -26.67 27.54
N GLU A 194 -6.79 -25.45 27.43
CA GLU A 194 -8.17 -25.14 27.80
C GLU A 194 -8.88 -24.31 26.72
N PRO A 195 -9.24 -24.92 25.57
CA PRO A 195 -9.83 -24.22 24.43
C PRO A 195 -11.06 -23.38 24.79
N GLY A 196 -11.03 -22.10 24.46
CA GLY A 196 -12.16 -21.19 24.66
C GLY A 196 -12.42 -20.80 26.11
N LYS A 197 -11.56 -21.19 27.06
CA LYS A 197 -11.63 -20.71 28.44
C LYS A 197 -11.60 -19.19 28.48
N ASN A 198 -12.44 -18.61 29.34
CA ASN A 198 -12.63 -17.16 29.49
C ASN A 198 -13.23 -16.43 28.26
N LEU A 199 -13.63 -17.13 27.20
CA LEU A 199 -14.29 -16.53 26.04
C LEU A 199 -15.82 -16.66 26.12
N ALA A 200 -16.53 -15.57 25.86
CA ALA A 200 -17.98 -15.56 25.70
C ALA A 200 -18.37 -15.73 24.22
N PRO A 201 -19.47 -16.45 23.92
CA PRO A 201 -20.01 -16.53 22.57
C PRO A 201 -20.52 -15.18 22.07
N CYS A 202 -20.54 -15.00 20.75
CA CYS A 202 -21.23 -13.88 20.11
C CYS A 202 -22.70 -13.80 20.59
N PRO A 203 -23.21 -12.63 21.02
CA PRO A 203 -24.59 -12.48 21.48
C PRO A 203 -25.64 -12.91 20.45
N SER A 204 -25.33 -12.73 19.16
CA SER A 204 -26.21 -13.12 18.05
C SER A 204 -26.33 -14.65 17.86
N GLN A 205 -25.50 -15.46 18.52
CA GLN A 205 -25.68 -16.92 18.55
C GLN A 205 -27.03 -17.33 19.11
N LYS A 206 -27.51 -16.62 20.15
CA LYS A 206 -28.80 -16.93 20.76
C LYS A 206 -29.97 -16.62 19.85
N ARG A 207 -29.86 -15.62 18.96
CA ARG A 207 -30.92 -15.32 17.97
C ARG A 207 -31.12 -16.45 16.98
N ALA A 208 -30.03 -17.08 16.53
CA ALA A 208 -30.08 -18.20 15.60
C ALA A 208 -30.77 -19.46 16.17
N LEU A 209 -30.87 -19.59 17.50
CA LEU A 209 -31.61 -20.69 18.13
C LEU A 209 -33.13 -20.54 17.99
N PHE A 210 -33.63 -19.33 17.76
CA PHE A 210 -35.06 -19.04 17.64
C PHE A 210 -35.50 -18.77 16.18
N GLU A 211 -34.56 -18.59 15.25
CA GLU A 211 -34.82 -18.40 13.82
C GLU A 211 -34.20 -19.56 13.01
N SER A 212 -35.04 -20.49 12.52
CA SER A 212 -34.61 -21.71 11.81
C SER A 212 -33.78 -21.47 10.53
N ASN A 213 -33.82 -20.26 9.97
CA ASN A 213 -33.13 -19.89 8.72
C ASN A 213 -31.82 -19.09 8.94
N VAL A 214 -31.33 -18.96 10.19
CA VAL A 214 -30.11 -18.21 10.48
C VAL A 214 -28.97 -19.14 10.88
N LYS A 215 -27.86 -19.12 10.13
CA LYS A 215 -26.64 -19.85 10.52
C LYS A 215 -26.05 -19.23 11.80
N PRO A 216 -25.76 -20.03 12.85
CA PRO A 216 -25.20 -19.51 14.10
C PRO A 216 -23.75 -19.05 13.90
N CYS A 217 -23.45 -17.84 14.38
CA CYS A 217 -22.08 -17.31 14.36
C CYS A 217 -21.18 -18.05 15.35
N ARG A 218 -20.06 -18.64 14.95
CA ARG A 218 -19.18 -19.39 15.88
C ARG A 218 -18.18 -18.54 16.66
N ALA A 219 -18.16 -17.22 16.43
CA ALA A 219 -17.18 -16.32 17.02
C ALA A 219 -17.27 -16.27 18.55
N ARG A 220 -16.12 -16.24 19.21
CA ARG A 220 -15.99 -16.11 20.67
C ARG A 220 -15.02 -14.98 21.01
N PHE A 221 -15.24 -14.33 22.14
CA PHE A 221 -14.56 -13.09 22.48
C PHE A 221 -14.19 -13.02 23.96
N CYS A 222 -13.10 -12.33 24.28
CA CYS A 222 -12.78 -12.00 25.67
C CYS A 222 -13.93 -11.20 26.31
N LYS A 223 -14.19 -11.44 27.59
CA LYS A 223 -15.35 -10.85 28.32
C LYS A 223 -15.24 -9.36 28.65
N GLY A 224 -14.11 -8.71 28.34
CA GLY A 224 -13.86 -7.31 28.72
C GLY A 224 -13.01 -6.52 27.73
N GLY A 225 -12.90 -5.22 27.99
CA GLY A 225 -12.10 -4.27 27.20
C GLY A 225 -12.56 -4.13 25.75
N ARG A 226 -11.60 -3.85 24.86
CA ARG A 226 -11.83 -3.60 23.43
C ARG A 226 -12.51 -4.76 22.69
N CYS A 227 -12.35 -6.00 23.17
CA CYS A 227 -13.04 -7.16 22.58
C CYS A 227 -14.56 -7.04 22.71
N LEU A 228 -15.06 -6.53 23.85
CA LEU A 228 -16.50 -6.35 24.05
C LEU A 228 -17.06 -5.22 23.17
N GLU A 229 -16.31 -4.15 22.98
CA GLU A 229 -16.66 -3.04 22.08
C GLU A 229 -16.71 -3.52 20.62
N TYR A 230 -15.72 -4.30 20.20
CA TYR A 230 -15.68 -4.90 18.87
C TYR A 230 -16.92 -5.76 18.59
N VAL A 231 -17.37 -6.56 19.57
CA VAL A 231 -18.58 -7.39 19.44
C VAL A 231 -19.85 -6.56 19.28
N LYS A 232 -19.97 -5.46 20.03
CA LYS A 232 -21.16 -4.60 20.00
C LYS A 232 -21.27 -3.77 18.71
N GLY A 233 -20.14 -3.54 18.02
CA GLY A 233 -20.08 -2.75 16.80
C GLY A 233 -19.51 -3.51 15.61
N PRO A 234 -18.21 -3.35 15.29
CA PRO A 234 -17.58 -3.85 14.07
C PRO A 234 -17.88 -5.32 13.73
N HIS A 235 -17.90 -6.21 14.72
CA HIS A 235 -18.20 -7.63 14.51
C HIS A 235 -19.55 -7.85 13.83
N ARG A 236 -20.58 -7.04 14.15
CA ARG A 236 -21.94 -7.22 13.61
C ARG A 236 -21.98 -7.17 12.08
N LEU A 237 -21.09 -6.39 11.44
CA LEU A 237 -20.96 -6.35 9.97
C LEU A 237 -20.33 -7.61 9.37
N LEU A 238 -19.51 -8.32 10.16
CA LEU A 238 -18.83 -9.56 9.77
C LEU A 238 -19.39 -10.78 10.51
N CYS A 239 -20.58 -10.65 11.10
CA CYS A 239 -21.25 -11.70 11.84
C CYS A 239 -22.28 -12.34 10.92
N ILE A 240 -22.09 -13.61 10.55
CA ILE A 240 -23.01 -14.32 9.65
C ILE A 240 -24.47 -14.38 10.15
N ALA A 241 -24.70 -14.20 11.45
CA ALA A 241 -26.04 -14.17 12.04
C ALA A 241 -26.71 -12.78 11.88
N ASP A 242 -25.96 -11.70 12.11
CA ASP A 242 -26.45 -10.32 12.01
C ASP A 242 -26.40 -9.79 10.56
N ASN A 243 -25.36 -10.14 9.80
CA ASN A 243 -25.15 -9.79 8.40
C ASN A 243 -24.82 -11.05 7.57
N PRO A 244 -25.82 -11.86 7.17
CA PRO A 244 -25.57 -13.07 6.38
C PRO A 244 -24.95 -12.81 4.99
N ALA A 245 -24.96 -11.57 4.49
CA ALA A 245 -24.32 -11.21 3.23
C ALA A 245 -22.77 -11.29 3.30
N CYS A 246 -22.19 -11.31 4.50
CA CYS A 246 -20.74 -11.44 4.68
C CYS A 246 -20.23 -12.87 4.49
N ALA A 247 -21.12 -13.88 4.48
CA ALA A 247 -20.71 -15.28 4.50
C ALA A 247 -19.81 -15.69 3.32
N PRO A 248 -20.12 -15.34 2.06
CA PRO A 248 -19.26 -15.71 0.93
C PRO A 248 -17.87 -15.06 0.99
N LEU A 249 -17.77 -13.81 1.45
CA LEU A 249 -16.48 -13.13 1.65
C LEU A 249 -15.63 -13.86 2.68
N LEU A 250 -16.22 -14.22 3.82
CA LEU A 250 -15.50 -14.94 4.88
C LEU A 250 -15.15 -16.37 4.46
N GLU A 251 -15.95 -16.99 3.61
CA GLU A 251 -15.64 -18.31 3.02
C GLU A 251 -14.45 -18.23 2.07
N LEU A 252 -14.41 -17.24 1.17
CA LEU A 252 -13.28 -16.98 0.29
C LEU A 252 -11.98 -16.74 1.08
N VAL A 253 -12.05 -15.88 2.11
CA VAL A 253 -10.92 -15.61 3.02
C VAL A 253 -10.37 -16.89 3.64
N ARG A 254 -11.25 -17.80 4.09
CA ARG A 254 -10.84 -19.06 4.71
C ARG A 254 -10.25 -20.04 3.70
N LYS A 255 -10.93 -20.22 2.56
CA LYS A 255 -10.57 -21.24 1.57
C LYS A 255 -9.27 -20.91 0.85
N GLU A 256 -9.05 -19.63 0.54
CA GLU A 256 -7.93 -19.18 -0.29
C GLU A 256 -6.92 -18.32 0.47
N ASN A 257 -7.01 -18.28 1.80
CA ASN A 257 -6.09 -17.53 2.68
C ASN A 257 -5.91 -16.05 2.27
N LYS A 258 -7.00 -15.39 1.85
CA LYS A 258 -6.98 -14.00 1.34
C LYS A 258 -6.87 -12.98 2.49
N MET A 259 -5.68 -12.90 3.09
CA MET A 259 -5.45 -12.07 4.29
C MET A 259 -5.62 -10.59 4.07
N ALA A 260 -5.12 -10.06 2.94
CA ALA A 260 -5.34 -8.66 2.59
C ALA A 260 -6.83 -8.31 2.57
N LEU A 261 -7.66 -9.14 1.92
CA LEU A 261 -9.11 -8.96 1.89
C LEU A 261 -9.74 -9.01 3.28
N HIS A 262 -9.30 -9.95 4.12
CA HIS A 262 -9.80 -10.05 5.49
C HIS A 262 -9.46 -8.80 6.31
N THR A 263 -8.23 -8.30 6.20
CA THR A 263 -7.78 -7.08 6.88
C THR A 263 -8.52 -5.85 6.36
N VAL A 264 -8.75 -5.73 5.05
CA VAL A 264 -9.61 -4.68 4.47
C VAL A 264 -11.00 -4.75 5.08
N ALA A 265 -11.66 -5.91 5.04
CA ALA A 265 -13.02 -6.07 5.56
C ALA A 265 -13.11 -5.71 7.06
N ARG A 266 -12.15 -6.14 7.87
CA ARG A 266 -12.11 -5.82 9.30
C ARG A 266 -11.82 -4.35 9.58
N SER A 267 -10.94 -3.73 8.80
CA SER A 267 -10.64 -2.31 8.89
C SER A 267 -11.85 -1.47 8.51
N THR A 268 -12.52 -1.79 7.40
CA THR A 268 -13.78 -1.16 6.99
C THR A 268 -14.84 -1.25 8.08
N ALA A 269 -15.04 -2.44 8.66
CA ALA A 269 -15.99 -2.63 9.75
C ALA A 269 -15.66 -1.77 10.98
N LYS A 270 -14.37 -1.64 11.30
CA LYS A 270 -13.87 -0.80 12.40
C LYS A 270 -14.10 0.69 12.11
N LEU A 271 -13.77 1.17 10.91
CA LEU A 271 -13.94 2.57 10.50
C LEU A 271 -15.42 2.99 10.44
N ILE A 272 -16.33 2.13 9.94
CA ILE A 272 -17.79 2.40 9.95
C ILE A 272 -18.33 2.59 11.38
N PHE A 273 -17.75 1.89 12.36
CA PHE A 273 -18.20 1.92 13.75
C PHE A 273 -17.38 2.86 14.64
N ALA A 274 -16.35 3.52 14.12
CA ALA A 274 -15.49 4.41 14.90
C ALA A 274 -16.29 5.57 15.53
N ASP A 275 -17.33 6.06 14.84
CA ASP A 275 -18.28 7.06 15.35
C ASP A 275 -19.19 6.57 16.49
N LYS A 276 -19.38 5.27 16.63
CA LYS A 276 -20.41 4.68 17.50
C LYS A 276 -19.88 4.21 18.85
N GLY A 277 -18.56 4.15 19.03
CA GLY A 277 -17.91 3.55 20.22
C GLY A 277 -17.04 4.47 21.08
N GLY A 278 -16.56 5.62 20.58
CA GLY A 278 -15.51 6.40 21.27
C GLY A 278 -15.57 7.93 21.14
N GLY A 279 -16.69 8.49 20.69
CA GLY A 279 -16.80 9.94 20.40
C GLY A 279 -15.93 10.38 19.22
N SER A 280 -15.85 11.69 18.96
CA SER A 280 -15.10 12.25 17.81
C SER A 280 -13.61 11.91 17.83
N LYS A 281 -13.00 11.85 19.03
CA LYS A 281 -11.57 11.52 19.21
C LYS A 281 -11.21 10.09 18.79
N GLY A 282 -12.09 9.11 19.08
CA GLY A 282 -11.87 7.72 18.66
C GLY A 282 -11.93 7.55 17.15
N LYS A 283 -12.88 8.25 16.50
CA LYS A 283 -13.01 8.28 15.04
C LYS A 283 -11.77 8.88 14.36
N GLU A 284 -11.32 10.04 14.84
CA GLU A 284 -10.14 10.73 14.31
C GLU A 284 -8.89 9.85 14.40
N LYS A 285 -8.70 9.17 15.54
CA LYS A 285 -7.59 8.23 15.72
C LYS A 285 -7.62 7.08 14.72
N ASP A 286 -8.75 6.36 14.58
CA ASP A 286 -8.84 5.21 13.67
C ASP A 286 -8.66 5.62 12.19
N MET A 287 -9.18 6.79 11.80
CA MET A 287 -8.96 7.35 10.45
C MET A 287 -7.50 7.75 10.23
N ALA A 288 -6.85 8.34 11.23
CA ALA A 288 -5.45 8.75 11.14
C ALA A 288 -4.51 7.54 11.04
N VAL A 289 -4.83 6.42 11.71
CA VAL A 289 -4.13 5.14 11.50
C VAL A 289 -4.29 4.71 10.04
N TRP A 290 -5.52 4.60 9.54
CA TRP A 290 -5.79 4.16 8.16
C TRP A 290 -5.06 5.00 7.10
N ASN A 291 -5.17 6.32 7.21
CA ASN A 291 -4.52 7.27 6.29
C ASN A 291 -3.00 7.20 6.41
N GLY A 292 -2.47 6.98 7.61
CA GLY A 292 -1.04 6.85 7.85
C GLY A 292 -0.39 5.61 7.22
N LEU A 293 -1.12 4.53 6.94
CA LEU A 293 -0.52 3.31 6.37
C LEU A 293 0.05 3.57 4.97
N ALA A 294 1.20 2.98 4.65
CA ALA A 294 1.78 3.10 3.31
C ALA A 294 0.83 2.48 2.27
N ALA A 295 0.60 3.14 1.14
CA ALA A 295 -0.36 2.64 0.16
C ALA A 295 0.21 2.67 -1.26
N LEU A 296 0.08 1.53 -1.92
CA LEU A 296 0.40 1.33 -3.33
C LEU A 296 -0.71 0.47 -3.92
N ASP A 297 -1.15 0.78 -5.13
CA ASP A 297 -2.20 0.01 -5.80
C ASP A 297 -1.77 -1.45 -5.98
N ALA A 298 -2.67 -2.41 -5.71
CA ALA A 298 -2.40 -3.84 -5.87
C ALA A 298 -2.01 -4.21 -7.31
N LYS A 299 -2.54 -3.51 -8.33
CA LYS A 299 -2.14 -3.65 -9.75
C LYS A 299 -0.68 -3.30 -9.95
N VAL A 300 -0.25 -2.17 -9.38
CA VAL A 300 1.14 -1.70 -9.49
C VAL A 300 2.08 -2.65 -8.76
N GLN A 301 1.68 -3.15 -7.58
CA GLN A 301 2.46 -4.18 -6.87
C GLN A 301 2.66 -5.44 -7.71
N GLU A 302 1.61 -5.89 -8.41
CA GLU A 302 1.69 -7.07 -9.26
C GLU A 302 2.61 -6.86 -10.47
N GLN A 303 2.56 -5.66 -11.06
CA GLN A 303 3.51 -5.28 -12.12
C GLN A 303 4.96 -5.35 -11.64
N TYR A 304 5.26 -4.86 -10.43
CA TYR A 304 6.60 -4.95 -9.85
C TYR A 304 7.05 -6.38 -9.55
N LYS A 305 6.11 -7.27 -9.18
CA LYS A 305 6.40 -8.70 -9.04
C LYS A 305 6.69 -9.35 -10.39
N ALA A 306 5.90 -9.08 -11.43
CA ALA A 306 6.10 -9.65 -12.76
C ALA A 306 7.47 -9.28 -13.34
N GLN A 307 7.88 -8.01 -13.23
CA GLN A 307 9.21 -7.55 -13.62
C GLN A 307 10.36 -8.25 -12.87
N SER A 308 10.08 -8.78 -11.67
CA SER A 308 11.06 -9.52 -10.87
C SER A 308 11.36 -10.92 -11.45
N VAL A 309 10.39 -11.54 -12.12
CA VAL A 309 10.49 -12.87 -12.73
C VAL A 309 11.27 -12.81 -14.05
N GLU A 310 10.97 -11.84 -14.91
CA GLU A 310 11.59 -11.70 -16.25
C GLU A 310 13.11 -11.48 -16.20
N SER A 311 13.61 -10.75 -15.20
CA SER A 311 15.05 -10.46 -15.05
C SER A 311 15.93 -11.67 -14.63
N SER A 312 15.36 -12.88 -14.51
CA SER A 312 16.06 -14.05 -13.96
C SER A 312 16.86 -14.86 -14.97
N GLY A 313 16.41 -14.99 -16.24
CA GLY A 313 17.02 -15.91 -17.22
C GLY A 313 17.19 -17.39 -16.79
N HIS A 314 16.74 -17.74 -15.58
CA HIS A 314 16.83 -19.04 -14.93
C HIS A 314 15.44 -19.33 -14.37
N GLN A 315 14.76 -20.25 -15.03
CA GLN A 315 13.53 -20.87 -14.57
C GLN A 315 13.90 -21.70 -13.34
N LEU A 316 13.78 -21.13 -12.14
CA LEU A 316 13.81 -21.92 -10.93
C LEU A 316 12.49 -22.71 -10.88
N ASP A 317 12.62 -24.02 -11.06
CA ASP A 317 11.57 -25.02 -10.92
C ASP A 317 11.09 -25.11 -9.47
N PHE A 318 10.31 -24.11 -9.06
CA PHE A 318 9.32 -24.27 -8.00
C PHE A 318 7.97 -24.17 -8.68
N GLY A 319 7.39 -25.34 -8.99
CA GLY A 319 6.17 -25.47 -9.76
C GLY A 319 5.05 -24.56 -9.30
N GLN A 320 4.70 -23.61 -10.16
CA GLN A 320 3.35 -23.50 -10.71
C GLN A 320 3.40 -22.59 -11.94
N ASP A 321 2.96 -23.15 -13.06
CA ASP A 321 2.49 -22.41 -14.23
C ASP A 321 1.59 -21.24 -13.80
N SER A 322 1.92 -20.03 -14.23
CA SER A 322 0.92 -18.98 -14.37
C SER A 322 1.35 -17.96 -15.42
N THR A 323 1.47 -18.41 -16.67
CA THR A 323 1.26 -17.53 -17.82
C THR A 323 -0.25 -17.39 -18.03
N GLU A 324 -0.96 -16.64 -17.18
CA GLU A 324 -2.38 -16.37 -17.39
C GLU A 324 -2.80 -15.05 -16.73
N SER A 325 -3.68 -14.32 -17.40
CA SER A 325 -4.22 -12.98 -17.11
C SER A 325 -5.09 -12.89 -15.82
N ALA A 326 -4.68 -13.56 -14.73
CA ALA A 326 -5.53 -13.98 -13.63
C ALA A 326 -5.87 -12.96 -12.51
N PRO A 327 -5.12 -11.88 -12.19
CA PRO A 327 -5.41 -11.12 -10.98
C PRO A 327 -6.65 -10.21 -11.08
N GLU A 328 -7.03 -9.75 -12.28
CA GLU A 328 -8.14 -8.79 -12.41
C GLU A 328 -9.52 -9.42 -12.23
N SER A 329 -9.72 -10.66 -12.69
CA SER A 329 -10.97 -11.40 -12.45
C SER A 329 -11.13 -11.73 -10.96
N GLU A 330 -10.03 -12.08 -10.28
CA GLU A 330 -10.00 -12.33 -8.85
C GLU A 330 -10.34 -11.08 -8.04
N TRP A 331 -9.67 -9.94 -8.28
CA TRP A 331 -9.96 -8.69 -7.57
C TRP A 331 -11.39 -8.20 -7.80
N THR A 332 -11.91 -8.39 -9.01
CA THR A 332 -13.31 -8.08 -9.35
C THR A 332 -14.26 -8.91 -8.50
N GLU A 333 -13.99 -10.21 -8.32
CA GLU A 333 -14.82 -11.07 -7.49
C GLU A 333 -14.72 -10.70 -6.01
N MET A 334 -13.52 -10.45 -5.50
CA MET A 334 -13.33 -9.96 -4.13
C MET A 334 -14.09 -8.66 -3.87
N TYR A 335 -14.03 -7.72 -4.81
CA TYR A 335 -14.72 -6.45 -4.71
C TYR A 335 -16.24 -6.63 -4.71
N LYS A 336 -16.80 -7.50 -5.56
CA LYS A 336 -18.22 -7.83 -5.52
C LYS A 336 -18.64 -8.33 -4.14
N LEU A 337 -17.90 -9.29 -3.58
CA LEU A 337 -18.19 -9.84 -2.25
C LEU A 337 -18.02 -8.79 -1.13
N TYR A 338 -17.07 -7.88 -1.28
CA TYR A 338 -16.86 -6.76 -0.36
C TYR A 338 -18.04 -5.77 -0.40
N ILE A 339 -18.47 -5.33 -1.59
CA ILE A 339 -19.66 -4.48 -1.76
C ILE A 339 -20.93 -5.18 -1.28
N GLN A 340 -21.06 -6.48 -1.55
CA GLN A 340 -22.17 -7.31 -1.07
C GLN A 340 -22.27 -7.26 0.46
N THR A 341 -21.13 -7.35 1.14
CA THR A 341 -21.03 -7.40 2.60
C THR A 341 -21.44 -6.09 3.24
N PHE A 342 -20.95 -4.95 2.71
CA PHE A 342 -21.03 -3.68 3.41
C PHE A 342 -22.05 -2.68 2.85
N LYS A 343 -22.45 -2.79 1.58
CA LYS A 343 -23.20 -1.72 0.90
C LYS A 343 -24.42 -2.21 0.13
N LYS A 344 -24.29 -3.26 -0.69
CA LYS A 344 -25.37 -3.75 -1.58
C LYS A 344 -25.58 -5.27 -1.47
N PRO A 345 -26.19 -5.78 -0.39
CA PRO A 345 -26.60 -7.17 -0.32
C PRO A 345 -27.61 -7.56 -1.42
N PRO A 346 -27.56 -8.81 -1.92
CA PRO A 346 -28.29 -9.21 -3.12
C PRO A 346 -29.78 -9.39 -2.86
N SER A 347 -30.18 -9.91 -1.69
CA SER A 347 -31.59 -10.10 -1.32
C SER A 347 -32.16 -8.96 -0.46
N ALA A 348 -33.47 -8.73 -0.55
CA ALA A 348 -34.17 -7.72 0.26
C ALA A 348 -34.08 -8.00 1.77
N ALA A 349 -34.13 -9.28 2.16
CA ALA A 349 -33.96 -9.71 3.53
C ALA A 349 -32.56 -9.35 4.07
N GLN A 350 -31.51 -9.60 3.29
CA GLN A 350 -30.14 -9.22 3.68
C GLN A 350 -29.96 -7.70 3.74
N ARG A 351 -30.57 -6.93 2.82
CA ARG A 351 -30.55 -5.46 2.87
C ARG A 351 -31.17 -4.93 4.16
N THR A 352 -32.30 -5.51 4.58
CA THR A 352 -32.97 -5.15 5.84
C THR A 352 -32.09 -5.45 7.05
N LYS A 353 -31.44 -6.63 7.09
CA LYS A 353 -30.51 -7.00 8.16
C LYS A 353 -29.30 -6.07 8.23
N LEU A 354 -28.68 -5.75 7.09
CA LEU A 354 -27.57 -4.80 7.05
C LEU A 354 -27.99 -3.40 7.52
N ALA A 355 -29.18 -2.93 7.14
CA ALA A 355 -29.71 -1.65 7.60
C ALA A 355 -29.90 -1.62 9.13
N ASP A 356 -30.38 -2.70 9.76
CA ASP A 356 -30.45 -2.83 11.22
C ASP A 356 -29.07 -2.73 11.90
N VAL A 357 -28.07 -3.37 11.32
CA VAL A 357 -26.70 -3.31 11.83
C VAL A 357 -26.14 -1.88 11.74
N LEU A 358 -26.33 -1.23 10.59
CA LEU A 358 -25.81 0.11 10.33
C LEU A 358 -26.56 1.19 11.11
N LYS A 359 -27.87 1.06 11.36
CA LYS A 359 -28.77 2.04 12.00
C LYS A 359 -28.81 3.41 11.31
N LYS A 360 -27.68 4.15 11.35
CA LYS A 360 -27.48 5.49 10.78
C LYS A 360 -26.88 5.48 9.36
N GLY A 361 -26.74 4.30 8.74
CA GLY A 361 -26.06 4.15 7.46
C GLY A 361 -24.53 4.15 7.57
N ILE A 362 -23.89 4.28 6.42
CA ILE A 362 -22.43 4.36 6.27
C ILE A 362 -22.01 5.84 6.43
N PRO A 363 -21.02 6.17 7.28
CA PRO A 363 -20.50 7.53 7.37
C PRO A 363 -19.90 8.01 6.04
N SER A 364 -20.15 9.28 5.68
CA SER A 364 -19.67 9.84 4.42
C SER A 364 -18.14 9.82 4.29
N GLU A 365 -17.42 9.89 5.41
CA GLU A 365 -15.96 9.90 5.44
C GLU A 365 -15.34 8.56 5.05
N VAL A 366 -16.11 7.47 5.04
CA VAL A 366 -15.64 6.13 4.66
C VAL A 366 -16.31 5.62 3.39
N GLU A 367 -17.15 6.43 2.73
CA GLU A 367 -17.83 6.04 1.48
C GLU A 367 -16.84 5.77 0.33
N PHE A 368 -15.69 6.46 0.33
CA PHE A 368 -14.63 6.25 -0.66
C PHE A 368 -14.09 4.81 -0.66
N LEU A 369 -14.17 4.10 0.48
CA LEU A 369 -13.72 2.70 0.59
C LEU A 369 -14.51 1.72 -0.29
N PHE A 370 -15.63 2.15 -0.86
CA PHE A 370 -16.50 1.34 -1.72
C PHE A 370 -16.34 1.67 -3.21
N GLU A 371 -15.32 2.43 -3.59
CA GLU A 371 -14.91 2.59 -4.99
C GLU A 371 -13.90 1.50 -5.35
N TYR A 372 -13.91 1.03 -6.60
CA TYR A 372 -13.07 -0.11 -7.01
C TYR A 372 -11.57 0.20 -6.90
N ASP A 373 -11.15 1.37 -7.38
CA ASP A 373 -9.74 1.79 -7.32
C ASP A 373 -9.28 1.95 -5.87
N GLN A 374 -10.13 2.50 -5.01
CA GLN A 374 -9.85 2.59 -3.56
C GLN A 374 -9.80 1.22 -2.89
N PHE A 375 -10.58 0.25 -3.34
CA PHE A 375 -10.49 -1.12 -2.88
C PHE A 375 -9.15 -1.77 -3.26
N LEU A 376 -8.64 -1.54 -4.48
CA LEU A 376 -7.32 -2.02 -4.91
C LEU A 376 -6.18 -1.36 -4.13
N ILE A 377 -6.28 -0.04 -3.88
CA ILE A 377 -5.36 0.68 -2.99
C ILE A 377 -5.43 0.11 -1.57
N SER A 378 -6.62 -0.23 -1.08
CA SER A 378 -6.81 -0.84 0.25
C SER A 378 -6.16 -2.21 0.34
N LEU A 379 -6.31 -3.06 -0.68
CA LEU A 379 -5.62 -4.36 -0.75
C LEU A 379 -4.10 -4.18 -0.73
N GLY A 380 -3.57 -3.30 -1.57
CA GLY A 380 -2.13 -3.05 -1.63
C GLY A 380 -1.58 -2.39 -0.37
N LYS A 381 -2.37 -1.54 0.31
CA LYS A 381 -2.08 -1.03 1.66
C LYS A 381 -1.95 -2.19 2.67
N MET A 382 -2.82 -3.20 2.63
CA MET A 382 -2.67 -4.35 3.51
C MET A 382 -1.40 -5.16 3.18
N ASN A 383 -1.09 -5.36 1.90
CA ASN A 383 0.12 -6.07 1.47
C ASN A 383 1.42 -5.41 1.98
N LEU A 384 1.44 -4.09 2.15
CA LEU A 384 2.62 -3.34 2.61
C LEU A 384 2.75 -3.21 4.13
N ASN A 385 1.66 -3.30 4.89
CA ASN A 385 1.70 -2.90 6.31
C ASN A 385 1.41 -4.06 7.28
N MET A 386 0.93 -5.20 6.80
CA MET A 386 0.72 -6.36 7.65
C MET A 386 2.05 -6.99 8.07
N GLU A 387 2.15 -7.34 9.35
CA GLU A 387 3.23 -8.16 9.86
C GLU A 387 2.90 -9.65 9.64
N GLY A 388 3.95 -10.48 9.51
CA GLY A 388 3.83 -11.88 9.07
C GLY A 388 2.91 -12.77 9.89
N GLN A 389 2.63 -12.45 11.16
CA GLN A 389 1.68 -13.16 12.03
C GLN A 389 0.34 -12.43 12.17
N CYS A 390 -0.18 -11.88 11.07
CA CYS A 390 -1.61 -11.55 10.90
C CYS A 390 -2.08 -10.21 11.47
N GLY A 391 -1.16 -9.40 12.01
CA GLY A 391 -1.49 -8.14 12.67
C GLY A 391 -1.18 -6.91 11.80
N LEU A 392 -2.08 -5.95 11.84
CA LEU A 392 -1.85 -4.58 11.38
C LEU A 392 -1.65 -3.70 12.60
N TYR A 393 -0.51 -3.01 12.66
CA TYR A 393 -0.03 -2.30 13.84
C TYR A 393 0.23 -0.83 13.49
N GLU A 394 -0.08 0.08 14.40
CA GLU A 394 -0.01 1.53 14.18
C GLU A 394 1.43 2.04 14.20
N LEU A 395 2.24 1.64 15.18
CA LEU A 395 3.62 2.08 15.32
C LEU A 395 4.56 1.24 14.46
N HIS A 396 4.43 -0.10 14.49
CA HIS A 396 5.26 -0.99 13.68
C HIS A 396 5.18 -0.70 12.17
N SER A 397 4.05 -0.22 11.62
CA SER A 397 3.96 0.13 10.20
C SER A 397 4.86 1.30 9.76
N HIS A 398 5.54 1.96 10.70
CA HIS A 398 6.53 3.00 10.41
C HIS A 398 7.96 2.44 10.26
N LEU A 399 8.20 1.16 10.54
CA LEU A 399 9.54 0.59 10.43
C LEU A 399 9.92 0.38 8.97
N ASN A 400 11.01 0.99 8.53
CA ASN A 400 11.56 0.80 7.19
C ASN A 400 12.42 -0.46 7.08
N HIS A 401 12.70 -0.84 5.83
CA HIS A 401 13.60 -1.94 5.52
C HIS A 401 15.09 -1.56 5.66
N HIS A 402 15.87 -2.45 6.28
CA HIS A 402 17.32 -2.51 6.10
C HIS A 402 17.77 -4.00 6.04
N CYS A 403 18.67 -4.38 5.12
CA CYS A 403 19.10 -5.79 4.99
C CYS A 403 19.95 -6.29 6.18
N ARG A 404 20.44 -5.37 7.01
CA ARG A 404 21.08 -5.63 8.31
C ARG A 404 20.34 -4.81 9.37
N PRO A 405 19.12 -5.21 9.76
CA PRO A 405 18.28 -4.39 10.62
C PRO A 405 18.90 -4.21 12.01
N ASN A 406 18.38 -3.26 12.77
CA ASN A 406 18.72 -3.09 14.19
C ASN A 406 17.59 -3.51 15.12
N LEU A 407 16.42 -3.85 14.58
CA LEU A 407 15.29 -4.38 15.33
C LEU A 407 14.83 -5.73 14.78
N LYS A 408 14.28 -6.53 15.68
CA LYS A 408 13.49 -7.72 15.36
C LYS A 408 12.11 -7.63 16.01
N VAL A 409 11.13 -8.16 15.30
CA VAL A 409 9.77 -8.38 15.83
C VAL A 409 9.72 -9.78 16.42
N LYS A 410 9.32 -9.87 17.68
CA LYS A 410 9.06 -11.13 18.37
C LYS A 410 7.58 -11.22 18.73
N HIS A 411 7.07 -12.43 18.75
CA HIS A 411 5.75 -12.77 19.26
C HIS A 411 5.96 -13.50 20.60
N PRO A 412 6.05 -12.76 21.72
CA PRO A 412 6.55 -13.30 22.98
C PRO A 412 5.55 -14.19 23.73
N ASP A 413 4.26 -14.13 23.35
CA ASP A 413 3.17 -14.66 24.16
C ASP A 413 2.40 -15.71 23.37
N MET A 414 2.59 -16.98 23.74
CA MET A 414 1.80 -18.07 23.17
C MET A 414 0.31 -17.85 23.39
N HIS A 415 -0.13 -17.09 24.39
CA HIS A 415 -1.53 -16.80 24.68
C HIS A 415 -2.13 -15.68 23.82
N ARG A 416 -1.31 -14.86 23.14
CA ARG A 416 -1.74 -13.73 22.31
C ARG A 416 -0.93 -13.67 21.01
N PHE A 417 -1.33 -14.50 20.05
CA PHE A 417 -0.64 -14.68 18.75
C PHE A 417 -0.31 -13.40 17.98
N ALA A 418 -1.06 -12.33 18.17
CA ALA A 418 -0.90 -11.08 17.42
C ALA A 418 -0.33 -9.95 18.28
N TYR A 419 0.28 -10.27 19.42
CA TYR A 419 0.97 -9.29 20.24
C TYR A 419 2.44 -9.27 19.85
N ILE A 420 2.98 -8.09 19.51
CA ILE A 420 4.38 -7.96 19.14
C ILE A 420 5.21 -7.33 20.26
N SER A 421 6.45 -7.78 20.37
CA SER A 421 7.53 -7.10 21.07
C SER A 421 8.62 -6.77 20.08
N VAL A 422 8.96 -5.50 19.96
CA VAL A 422 10.04 -5.06 19.08
C VAL A 422 11.30 -4.90 19.91
N VAL A 423 12.34 -5.65 19.55
CA VAL A 423 13.55 -5.84 20.35
C VAL A 423 14.76 -5.42 19.56
N ALA A 424 15.70 -4.73 20.21
CA ALA A 424 16.98 -4.37 19.60
C ALA A 424 17.85 -5.60 19.34
N GLU A 425 18.36 -5.72 18.11
CA GLU A 425 19.31 -6.77 17.70
C GLU A 425 20.77 -6.39 17.91
N ARG A 426 21.03 -5.11 18.17
CA ARG A 426 22.34 -4.55 18.47
C ARG A 426 22.14 -3.26 19.26
N ASP A 427 23.22 -2.71 19.82
CA ASP A 427 23.21 -1.36 20.37
C ASP A 427 22.81 -0.33 19.29
N ILE A 428 21.95 0.63 19.66
CA ILE A 428 21.41 1.68 18.79
C ILE A 428 21.70 3.04 19.44
N GLN A 429 22.33 3.96 18.69
CA GLN A 429 22.60 5.32 19.16
C GLN A 429 21.41 6.26 18.96
N PRO A 430 21.31 7.35 19.75
CA PRO A 430 20.35 8.41 19.48
C PRO A 430 20.47 8.95 18.05
N GLY A 431 19.35 9.14 17.37
CA GLY A 431 19.28 9.59 15.98
C GLY A 431 19.43 8.49 14.93
N GLU A 432 19.80 7.26 15.30
CA GLU A 432 19.79 6.14 14.36
C GLU A 432 18.36 5.77 13.95
N GLU A 433 18.17 5.49 12.66
CA GLU A 433 16.92 4.96 12.13
C GLU A 433 16.69 3.52 12.59
N LEU A 434 15.47 3.27 13.02
CA LEU A 434 14.97 1.98 13.43
C LEU A 434 14.41 1.23 12.21
N SER A 435 14.89 0.00 12.02
CA SER A 435 14.59 -0.78 10.80
C SER A 435 14.47 -2.27 11.08
N ILE A 436 13.67 -2.94 10.25
CA ILE A 436 13.49 -4.40 10.21
C ILE A 436 13.87 -4.94 8.83
N SER A 437 13.97 -6.27 8.69
CA SER A 437 14.09 -6.89 7.37
C SER A 437 12.71 -7.27 6.84
N TYR A 438 12.41 -6.91 5.59
CA TYR A 438 11.19 -7.30 4.89
C TYR A 438 11.36 -8.62 4.12
N VAL A 439 12.59 -9.14 4.10
CA VAL A 439 12.98 -10.36 3.39
C VAL A 439 13.65 -11.32 4.36
N ALA A 440 13.64 -12.60 4.00
CA ALA A 440 14.29 -13.63 4.78
C ALA A 440 15.80 -13.36 4.91
N PRO A 441 16.41 -13.70 6.06
CA PRO A 441 17.84 -13.63 6.22
C PRO A 441 18.56 -14.60 5.25
N GLY A 442 19.83 -14.33 4.95
CA GLY A 442 20.68 -15.25 4.17
C GLY A 442 20.48 -15.22 2.64
N MET A 443 19.49 -14.51 2.13
CA MET A 443 19.31 -14.32 0.68
C MET A 443 20.48 -13.57 0.04
N SER A 444 20.83 -13.91 -1.20
CA SER A 444 21.85 -13.18 -2.00
C SER A 444 21.42 -11.74 -2.29
N LEU A 445 22.36 -10.85 -2.63
CA LEU A 445 22.05 -9.46 -2.99
C LEU A 445 20.98 -9.35 -4.08
N GLU A 446 21.10 -10.17 -5.13
CA GLU A 446 20.17 -10.20 -6.26
C GLU A 446 18.79 -10.69 -5.82
N ALA A 447 18.73 -11.79 -5.08
CA ALA A 447 17.49 -12.36 -4.57
C ALA A 447 16.78 -11.38 -3.63
N ARG A 448 17.50 -10.71 -2.72
CA ARG A 448 16.94 -9.68 -1.85
C ARG A 448 16.37 -8.52 -2.64
N ARG A 449 17.13 -7.96 -3.59
CA ARG A 449 16.66 -6.82 -4.40
C ARG A 449 15.46 -7.17 -5.27
N ARG A 450 15.41 -8.40 -5.79
CA ARG A 450 14.27 -8.93 -6.54
C ARG A 450 13.02 -9.01 -5.66
N GLU A 451 13.14 -9.67 -4.51
CA GLU A 451 12.04 -9.84 -3.56
C GLU A 451 11.52 -8.48 -3.01
N LEU A 452 12.41 -7.50 -2.86
CA LEU A 452 12.05 -6.17 -2.38
C LEU A 452 11.25 -5.33 -3.40
N ARG A 453 11.23 -5.68 -4.70
CA ARG A 453 10.51 -4.90 -5.73
C ARG A 453 9.02 -4.78 -5.44
N LYS A 454 8.41 -5.84 -4.90
CA LYS A 454 6.97 -5.88 -4.57
C LYS A 454 6.53 -4.81 -3.56
N TRP A 455 7.48 -4.26 -2.80
CA TRP A 455 7.25 -3.20 -1.83
C TRP A 455 7.22 -1.80 -2.46
N GLY A 456 7.64 -1.66 -3.72
CA GLY A 456 7.53 -0.42 -4.48
C GLY A 456 8.46 0.71 -4.05
N PHE A 457 9.35 0.54 -3.07
CA PHE A 457 10.29 1.58 -2.66
C PHE A 457 11.56 1.67 -3.54
N GLY A 458 11.61 0.88 -4.61
CA GLY A 458 12.74 0.81 -5.54
C GLY A 458 13.88 -0.10 -5.07
N GLU A 459 15.05 0.05 -5.68
CA GLU A 459 16.22 -0.78 -5.37
C GLU A 459 16.77 -0.48 -3.97
N CYS A 460 16.97 -1.52 -3.15
CA CYS A 460 17.57 -1.35 -1.83
C CYS A 460 19.04 -0.89 -1.93
N ARG A 461 19.30 0.30 -1.39
CA ARG A 461 20.61 0.97 -1.31
C ARG A 461 21.15 1.06 0.11
N CYS A 462 20.75 0.13 0.97
CA CYS A 462 21.28 0.06 2.33
C CYS A 462 22.79 -0.20 2.33
N SER A 463 23.46 0.12 3.45
CA SER A 463 24.91 -0.01 3.57
C SER A 463 25.43 -1.42 3.26
N ALA A 464 24.66 -2.46 3.60
CA ALA A 464 24.99 -3.85 3.27
C ALA A 464 24.94 -4.11 1.77
N CYS A 465 23.85 -3.72 1.10
CA CYS A 465 23.69 -3.89 -0.35
C CYS A 465 24.75 -3.15 -1.15
N VAL A 466 25.11 -1.92 -0.74
CA VAL A 466 26.15 -1.13 -1.42
C VAL A 466 27.52 -1.80 -1.29
N LYS A 467 27.87 -2.28 -0.09
CA LYS A 467 29.13 -3.01 0.14
C LYS A 467 29.20 -4.30 -0.64
N GLU A 468 28.13 -5.11 -0.63
CA GLU A 468 28.06 -6.37 -1.37
C GLU A 468 28.14 -6.14 -2.89
N ALA A 469 27.46 -5.12 -3.41
CA ALA A 469 27.52 -4.76 -4.84
C ALA A 469 28.93 -4.33 -5.26
N LYS A 470 29.61 -3.54 -4.42
CA LYS A 470 30.99 -3.12 -4.67
C LYS A 470 31.95 -4.32 -4.68
N LYS A 471 31.85 -5.20 -3.69
CA LYS A 471 32.67 -6.40 -3.58
C LYS A 471 32.54 -7.30 -4.83
N ARG A 472 31.31 -7.54 -5.29
CA ARG A 472 31.06 -8.35 -6.49
C ARG A 472 31.71 -7.75 -7.74
N ARG A 473 31.62 -6.43 -7.94
CA ARG A 473 32.24 -5.74 -9.09
C ARG A 473 33.77 -5.85 -9.07
N GLU A 474 34.37 -5.81 -7.88
CA GLU A 474 35.81 -6.00 -7.71
C GLU A 474 36.24 -7.44 -8.02
N GLU A 475 35.46 -8.43 -7.57
CA GLU A 475 35.68 -9.85 -7.90
C GLU A 475 35.54 -10.15 -9.40
N GLU A 476 34.52 -9.58 -10.05
CA GLU A 476 34.32 -9.69 -11.50
C GLU A 476 35.49 -9.10 -12.29
N ARG A 477 36.01 -7.93 -11.89
CA ARG A 477 37.18 -7.31 -12.52
C ARG A 477 38.44 -8.15 -12.37
N ASN A 478 38.67 -8.70 -11.18
CA ASN A 478 39.84 -9.53 -10.92
C ASN A 478 39.79 -10.86 -11.69
N ASN A 479 38.60 -11.42 -11.93
CA ASN A 479 38.43 -12.64 -12.72
C ASN A 479 38.64 -12.42 -14.23
N THR A 480 38.28 -11.25 -14.77
CA THR A 480 38.54 -10.93 -16.19
C THR A 480 40.01 -10.66 -16.47
N GLU A 481 40.77 -10.15 -15.50
CA GLU A 481 42.22 -9.94 -15.62
C GLU A 481 43.03 -11.26 -15.50
N GLY A 482 42.48 -12.30 -14.86
CA GLY A 482 43.13 -13.62 -14.75
C GLY A 482 42.96 -14.57 -15.95
N ALA A 483 42.01 -14.28 -16.85
CA ALA A 483 41.72 -15.13 -18.02
C ALA A 483 42.48 -14.70 -19.30
N GLY A 484 43.21 -13.59 -19.28
CA GLY A 484 43.97 -13.05 -20.43
C GLY A 484 45.37 -13.66 -20.63
N GLY A 485 45.71 -14.75 -19.94
CA GLY A 485 47.07 -15.31 -19.90
C GLY A 485 47.17 -16.76 -20.37
N ALA A 486 46.75 -17.05 -21.60
CA ALA A 486 47.19 -18.24 -22.34
C ALA A 486 46.90 -18.04 -23.84
N VAL A 487 47.73 -17.22 -24.50
CA VAL A 487 47.94 -17.37 -25.94
C VAL A 487 49.06 -18.40 -26.05
N GLU A 488 48.73 -19.65 -26.40
CA GLU A 488 49.75 -20.61 -26.82
C GLU A 488 50.37 -20.08 -28.12
N GLU A 489 51.67 -19.80 -28.09
CA GLU A 489 52.48 -19.60 -29.29
C GLU A 489 52.43 -20.89 -30.13
N VAL A 490 51.66 -20.85 -31.22
CA VAL A 490 51.85 -21.81 -32.31
C VAL A 490 53.03 -21.31 -33.13
N VAL A 491 54.16 -21.99 -32.98
CA VAL A 491 55.36 -21.80 -33.81
C VAL A 491 55.01 -22.28 -35.22
N GLU A 492 55.03 -21.35 -36.18
CA GLU A 492 54.91 -21.63 -37.62
C GLU A 492 56.18 -22.32 -38.12
N ASP A 493 56.03 -23.47 -38.79
CA ASP A 493 57.01 -23.95 -39.77
C ASP A 493 56.27 -24.31 -41.07
N ASP A 494 56.88 -23.86 -42.17
CA ASP A 494 56.63 -24.10 -43.60
C ASP A 494 55.41 -23.45 -44.31
N MET A 495 55.75 -22.42 -45.09
CA MET A 495 55.00 -21.82 -46.20
C MET A 495 54.92 -22.75 -47.43
N PRO A 496 53.93 -22.53 -48.33
CA PRO A 496 54.24 -21.73 -49.52
C PRO A 496 53.13 -20.75 -49.94
N THR A 497 53.53 -19.51 -50.22
CA THR A 497 52.74 -18.47 -50.92
C THR A 497 52.25 -18.91 -52.30
N PRO A 498 51.11 -18.36 -52.79
CA PRO A 498 51.25 -17.37 -53.87
C PRO A 498 50.21 -16.22 -53.93
N LYS A 499 50.75 -15.05 -54.34
CA LYS A 499 50.19 -14.03 -55.27
C LYS A 499 49.13 -13.01 -54.80
N ALA A 500 49.66 -11.82 -54.48
CA ALA A 500 49.38 -10.51 -55.08
C ALA A 500 47.94 -10.16 -55.55
N GLY A 501 47.36 -9.17 -54.86
CA GLY A 501 46.29 -8.31 -55.34
C GLY A 501 46.33 -6.98 -54.58
N ASN A 502 47.09 -6.02 -55.10
CA ASN A 502 47.35 -4.73 -54.49
C ASN A 502 46.26 -3.74 -54.92
N GLN A 503 45.41 -3.28 -54.00
CA GLN A 503 44.67 -2.01 -54.17
C GLN A 503 44.74 -1.23 -52.86
N LYS A 504 45.67 -0.25 -52.86
CA LYS A 504 45.65 0.88 -51.92
C LYS A 504 44.59 1.86 -52.38
N LEU A 505 43.65 2.19 -51.50
CA LEU A 505 42.94 3.47 -51.54
C LEU A 505 42.96 4.11 -50.15
N ASN A 506 42.89 5.44 -50.20
CA ASN A 506 43.56 6.42 -49.35
C ASN A 506 42.74 6.80 -48.09
N ALA A 507 43.41 7.36 -47.08
CA ALA A 507 42.87 7.67 -45.75
C ALA A 507 41.85 8.82 -45.69
N ASP A 508 41.51 9.44 -46.82
CA ASP A 508 40.64 10.63 -46.89
C ASP A 508 39.14 10.30 -47.06
N GLU A 509 38.75 9.03 -47.28
CA GLU A 509 37.33 8.64 -47.37
C GLU A 509 36.69 8.27 -46.01
N PHE A 510 37.48 8.05 -44.96
CA PHE A 510 36.93 7.64 -43.65
C PHE A 510 36.48 8.84 -42.78
N ALA A 511 36.97 10.04 -43.07
CA ALA A 511 36.77 11.24 -42.25
C ALA A 511 35.48 12.03 -42.55
N SER A 512 34.71 11.68 -43.60
CA SER A 512 33.42 12.37 -43.88
C SER A 512 32.19 11.68 -43.25
N MET A 513 32.35 10.49 -42.64
CA MET A 513 31.23 9.70 -42.08
C MET A 513 30.87 10.02 -40.63
N PHE A 514 31.73 10.72 -39.88
CA PHE A 514 31.47 11.09 -38.49
C PHE A 514 31.96 12.52 -38.24
N GLY A 515 31.16 13.50 -38.66
CA GLY A 515 31.45 14.92 -38.49
C GLY A 515 31.51 15.32 -37.02
N VAL A 516 32.71 15.30 -36.44
CA VAL A 516 33.01 15.93 -35.16
C VAL A 516 34.42 16.52 -35.24
N ASP A 517 34.50 17.84 -35.34
CA ASP A 517 35.75 18.59 -35.27
C ASP A 517 36.36 18.46 -33.87
N ALA A 518 37.66 18.17 -33.85
CA ALA A 518 38.49 18.16 -32.66
C ALA A 518 38.69 19.59 -32.14
N ILE A 519 38.49 19.79 -30.83
CA ILE A 519 39.08 20.92 -30.11
C ILE A 519 39.96 20.34 -28.99
N GLU A 520 41.22 20.74 -29.04
CA GLU A 520 42.29 20.44 -28.09
C GLU A 520 42.01 21.01 -26.70
N LEU A 521 42.00 20.13 -25.68
CA LEU A 521 42.97 20.06 -24.56
C LEU A 521 42.57 18.97 -23.57
#